data_AF-A0A7X7SHQ5-F1
#
_entry.id   AF-A0A7X7SHQ5-F1
#
_cell.length_a   1.000
_cell.length_b   1.000
_cell.length_c   1.000
_cell.angle_alpha   90.00
_cell.angle_beta   90.00
_cell.angle_gamma   90.00
#
_symmetry.space_group_name_H-M   'P 1'
#
loop_
_entity.id
_entity.type
_entity.pdbx_description
1 polymer ?
#
loop_
_entity_poly.entity_id
_entity_poly.type
_entity_poly.pdbx_seq_one_letter_code
_entity_poly.pdbx_strand_id
1 'polypeptide(L)'
;TLIITREPAMRATYSLPWRGEGEPAAELAASPLIQKDDPAIVRAAREATRGTTDPAEAARLLNDWVYRTLRKQITLSVPSARQVLDARQGDCNEHTVLYVAMARAIGLPARTAVGLVHVNGSFYYHAWPEVWLGEGWYAVDPTLGQVPADASHLRFLIGGLARQVELVRLIGRLQLEVV
;
A
#
# COMPACT_ATOMS: atom_id res chain seq x y z
N THR A 1 -15.60 -4.71 21.22
CA THR A 1 -14.54 -5.73 21.21
C THR A 1 -14.05 -5.95 19.80
N LEU A 2 -12.75 -5.76 19.54
CA LEU A 2 -12.12 -6.13 18.28
C LEU A 2 -11.71 -7.60 18.37
N ILE A 3 -12.11 -8.44 17.41
CA ILE A 3 -11.69 -9.85 17.35
C ILE A 3 -10.62 -9.95 16.27
N ILE A 4 -9.41 -10.37 16.66
CA ILE A 4 -8.30 -10.60 15.73
C ILE A 4 -8.23 -12.09 15.43
N THR A 5 -8.45 -12.46 14.17
CA THR A 5 -8.29 -13.84 13.69
C THR A 5 -7.01 -13.95 12.87
N ARG A 6 -6.28 -15.06 13.05
CA ARG A 6 -5.10 -15.34 12.23
C ARG A 6 -5.53 -15.65 10.80
N GLU A 7 -5.08 -14.83 9.86
CA GLU A 7 -5.26 -15.13 8.44
C GLU A 7 -4.27 -16.21 7.96
N PRO A 8 -4.65 -17.04 6.97
CA PRO A 8 -3.72 -17.92 6.29
C PRO A 8 -2.64 -17.11 5.57
N ALA A 9 -1.52 -17.77 5.21
CA ALA A 9 -0.46 -17.12 4.45
C ALA A 9 -1.01 -16.52 3.14
N MET A 10 -0.49 -15.35 2.73
CA MET A 10 -0.86 -14.69 1.47
C MET A 10 -0.77 -15.69 0.31
N ARG A 11 -1.91 -16.01 -0.29
CA ARG A 11 -2.04 -16.91 -1.44
C ARG A 11 -2.87 -16.23 -2.50
N ALA A 12 -2.36 -16.25 -3.73
CA ALA A 12 -3.07 -15.73 -4.89
C ALA A 12 -3.86 -16.84 -5.59
N THR A 13 -5.05 -16.50 -6.09
CA THR A 13 -5.90 -17.42 -6.88
C THR A 13 -5.90 -17.11 -8.37
N TYR A 14 -4.99 -16.24 -8.82
CA TYR A 14 -4.86 -15.84 -10.22
C TYR A 14 -3.38 -15.56 -10.57
N SER A 15 -3.11 -15.31 -11.86
CA SER A 15 -1.81 -14.83 -12.34
C SER A 15 -1.94 -13.43 -12.93
N LEU A 16 -0.92 -12.60 -12.75
CA LEU A 16 -0.89 -11.24 -13.29
C LEU A 16 -0.93 -11.24 -14.82
N PRO A 17 -1.59 -10.25 -15.45
CA PRO A 17 -2.40 -9.21 -14.81
C PRO A 17 -3.78 -9.73 -14.36
N TRP A 18 -4.38 -9.11 -13.35
CA TRP A 18 -5.77 -9.37 -12.98
C TRP A 18 -6.72 -9.04 -14.15
N ARG A 19 -7.65 -9.96 -14.44
CA ARG A 19 -8.64 -9.84 -15.53
C ARG A 19 -10.09 -9.96 -15.07
N GLY A 20 -10.31 -10.04 -13.76
CA GLY A 20 -11.67 -10.04 -13.22
C GLY A 20 -12.30 -8.65 -13.27
N GLU A 21 -13.54 -8.57 -12.80
CA GLU A 21 -14.36 -7.35 -12.83
C GLU A 21 -14.54 -6.75 -11.43
N GLY A 22 -15.35 -5.70 -11.32
CA GLY A 22 -15.74 -5.09 -10.04
C GLY A 22 -14.68 -4.16 -9.44
N GLU A 23 -14.74 -4.02 -8.11
CA GLU A 23 -13.89 -3.08 -7.37
C GLU A 23 -12.37 -3.33 -7.54
N PRO A 24 -11.86 -4.58 -7.53
CA PRO A 24 -10.45 -4.82 -7.84
C PRO A 24 -10.04 -4.35 -9.24
N ALA A 25 -10.92 -4.47 -10.24
CA ALA A 25 -10.61 -3.97 -11.59
C ALA A 25 -10.50 -2.43 -11.62
N ALA A 26 -11.34 -1.73 -10.85
CA ALA A 26 -11.27 -0.27 -10.72
C ALA A 26 -9.95 0.19 -10.07
N GLU A 27 -9.42 -0.58 -9.12
CA GLU A 27 -8.15 -0.32 -8.44
C GLU A 27 -6.91 -0.62 -9.30
N LEU A 28 -7.07 -0.86 -10.60
CA LEU A 28 -5.98 -0.84 -11.59
C LEU A 28 -5.79 0.51 -12.27
N ALA A 29 -6.77 1.42 -12.16
CA ALA A 29 -6.75 2.69 -12.87
C ALA A 29 -5.63 3.62 -12.40
N ALA A 30 -5.12 4.46 -13.30
CA ALA A 30 -4.24 5.56 -12.94
C ALA A 30 -5.02 6.65 -12.19
N SER A 31 -4.30 7.46 -11.41
CA SER A 31 -4.84 8.68 -10.80
C SER A 31 -3.76 9.77 -10.78
N PRO A 32 -4.09 11.04 -10.48
CA PRO A 32 -3.11 12.14 -10.53
C PRO A 32 -1.82 11.89 -9.72
N LEU A 33 -1.90 11.12 -8.62
CA LEU A 33 -0.76 10.77 -7.77
C LEU A 33 -0.22 9.36 -8.02
N ILE A 34 -0.99 8.52 -8.71
CA ILE A 34 -0.67 7.12 -9.03
C ILE A 34 -0.48 7.00 -10.55
N GLN A 35 0.69 7.44 -11.01
CA GLN A 35 1.03 7.45 -12.44
C GLN A 35 1.50 6.07 -12.93
N LYS A 36 0.64 5.05 -12.83
CA LYS A 36 0.97 3.64 -13.14
C LYS A 36 1.41 3.38 -14.59
N ASP A 37 1.02 4.24 -15.53
CA ASP A 37 1.40 4.14 -16.94
C ASP A 37 2.70 4.91 -17.27
N ASP A 38 3.31 5.58 -16.30
CA ASP A 38 4.59 6.26 -16.50
C ASP A 38 5.70 5.24 -16.83
N PRO A 39 6.47 5.42 -17.91
CA PRO A 39 7.49 4.46 -18.32
C PRO A 39 8.55 4.15 -17.25
N ALA A 40 8.91 5.12 -16.39
CA ALA A 40 9.86 4.90 -15.31
C ALA A 40 9.26 4.03 -14.20
N ILE A 41 7.98 4.23 -13.86
CA ILE A 41 7.24 3.39 -12.91
C ILE A 41 7.12 1.96 -13.44
N VAL A 42 6.71 1.79 -14.71
CA VAL A 42 6.58 0.48 -15.35
C VAL A 42 7.92 -0.28 -15.34
N ARG A 43 9.03 0.41 -15.69
CA ARG A 43 10.37 -0.20 -15.66
C ARG A 43 10.78 -0.62 -14.25
N ALA A 44 10.63 0.27 -13.27
CA ALA A 44 10.98 -0.02 -11.88
C ALA A 44 10.16 -1.19 -11.31
N ALA A 45 8.87 -1.25 -11.62
CA ALA A 45 8.00 -2.34 -11.19
C ALA A 45 8.45 -3.68 -11.77
N ARG A 46 8.72 -3.75 -13.08
CA ARG A 46 9.21 -4.97 -13.74
C ARG A 46 10.58 -5.42 -13.23
N GLU A 47 11.48 -4.48 -12.96
CA GLU A 47 12.79 -4.77 -12.38
C GLU A 47 12.65 -5.36 -10.98
N ALA A 48 11.86 -4.72 -10.12
CA ALA A 48 11.60 -5.17 -8.76
C ALA A 48 10.98 -6.58 -8.71
N THR A 49 10.01 -6.85 -9.58
CA THR A 49 9.30 -8.14 -9.59
C THR A 49 10.01 -9.24 -10.38
N ARG A 50 11.08 -8.90 -11.11
CA ARG A 50 11.79 -9.83 -12.01
C ARG A 50 10.87 -10.57 -12.97
N GLY A 51 9.76 -9.94 -13.36
CA GLY A 51 8.77 -10.50 -14.28
C GLY A 51 7.94 -11.67 -13.73
N THR A 52 7.91 -11.90 -12.41
CA THR A 52 7.01 -12.92 -11.84
C THR A 52 5.54 -12.62 -12.20
N THR A 53 4.78 -13.68 -12.46
CA THR A 53 3.34 -13.61 -12.71
C THR A 53 2.52 -14.02 -11.48
N ASP A 54 3.16 -14.46 -10.40
CA ASP A 54 2.51 -14.74 -9.11
C ASP A 54 2.22 -13.43 -8.38
N PRO A 55 0.95 -13.06 -8.16
CA PRO A 55 0.57 -11.84 -7.45
C PRO A 55 1.11 -11.74 -6.02
N ALA A 56 1.17 -12.84 -5.28
CA ALA A 56 1.61 -12.83 -3.88
C ALA A 56 3.13 -12.59 -3.80
N GLU A 57 3.90 -13.26 -4.66
CA GLU A 57 5.34 -13.02 -4.77
C GLU A 57 5.63 -11.62 -5.32
N ALA A 58 4.86 -11.14 -6.31
CA ALA A 58 4.99 -9.77 -6.82
C ALA A 58 4.78 -8.73 -5.70
N ALA A 59 3.75 -8.90 -4.87
CA ALA A 59 3.49 -8.02 -3.74
C ALA A 59 4.68 -7.99 -2.76
N ARG A 60 5.23 -9.16 -2.42
CA ARG A 60 6.39 -9.28 -1.53
C ARG A 60 7.64 -8.61 -2.11
N LEU A 61 7.94 -8.83 -3.39
CA LEU A 61 9.10 -8.26 -4.06
C LEU A 61 9.00 -6.73 -4.19
N LEU A 62 7.81 -6.21 -4.51
CA LEU A 62 7.57 -4.78 -4.54
C LEU A 62 7.76 -4.15 -3.16
N ASN A 63 7.26 -4.81 -2.11
CA ASN A 63 7.39 -4.34 -0.74
C ASN A 63 8.87 -4.22 -0.35
N ASP A 64 9.63 -5.29 -0.56
CA ASP A 64 11.06 -5.34 -0.26
C ASP A 64 11.84 -4.29 -1.04
N TRP A 65 11.51 -4.10 -2.31
CA TRP A 65 12.18 -3.12 -3.17
C TRP A 65 11.92 -1.69 -2.70
N VAL A 66 10.66 -1.33 -2.42
CA VAL A 66 10.30 0.02 -1.95
C VAL A 66 10.94 0.28 -0.59
N TYR A 67 10.83 -0.67 0.35
CA TYR A 67 11.41 -0.57 1.70
C TYR A 67 12.91 -0.30 1.69
N ARG A 68 13.65 -0.94 0.77
CA ARG A 68 15.11 -0.79 0.66
C ARG A 68 15.53 0.45 -0.13
N THR A 69 14.68 0.91 -1.04
CA THR A 69 15.03 1.96 -2.01
C THR A 69 14.66 3.35 -1.52
N LEU A 70 13.66 3.46 -0.64
CA LEU A 70 13.24 4.75 -0.08
C LEU A 70 13.88 4.97 1.29
N ARG A 71 14.53 6.12 1.44
CA ARG A 71 14.92 6.62 2.77
C ARG A 71 13.68 7.15 3.49
N LYS A 72 13.41 6.62 4.68
CA LYS A 72 12.34 7.10 5.56
C LYS A 72 12.65 8.50 6.04
N GLN A 73 11.90 9.48 5.55
CA GLN A 73 12.07 10.89 5.88
C GLN A 73 10.73 11.60 5.76
N ILE A 74 10.38 12.43 6.74
CA ILE A 74 9.17 13.26 6.66
C ILE A 74 9.30 14.19 5.45
N THR A 75 8.25 14.23 4.62
CA THR A 75 8.16 15.20 3.52
C THR A 75 6.88 16.02 3.65
N LEU A 76 6.93 17.26 3.17
CA LEU A 76 5.78 18.17 3.19
C LEU A 76 5.16 18.34 1.78
N SER A 77 5.60 17.53 0.82
CA SER A 77 5.13 17.54 -0.56
C SER A 77 3.93 16.63 -0.75
N VAL A 78 3.17 16.88 -1.82
CA VAL A 78 2.14 15.94 -2.25
C VAL A 78 2.81 14.68 -2.80
N PRO A 79 2.45 13.46 -2.34
CA PRO A 79 3.12 12.22 -2.72
C PRO A 79 2.74 11.84 -4.16
N SER A 80 3.51 12.27 -5.15
CA SER A 80 3.40 11.76 -6.52
C SER A 80 4.31 10.56 -6.70
N ALA A 81 3.79 9.43 -7.18
CA ALA A 81 4.59 8.21 -7.39
C ALA A 81 5.85 8.48 -8.23
N ARG A 82 5.71 9.24 -9.32
CA ARG A 82 6.83 9.61 -10.19
C ARG A 82 7.90 10.43 -9.47
N GLN A 83 7.50 11.43 -8.68
CA GLN A 83 8.44 12.27 -7.93
C GLN A 83 9.12 11.48 -6.81
N VAL A 84 8.39 10.60 -6.13
CA VAL A 84 8.93 9.71 -5.10
C VAL A 84 9.97 8.75 -5.70
N LEU A 85 9.68 8.21 -6.89
CA LEU A 85 10.63 7.36 -7.62
C LEU A 85 11.96 8.10 -7.89
N ASP A 86 11.92 9.38 -8.25
CA ASP A 86 13.14 10.18 -8.47
C ASP A 86 13.84 10.53 -7.14
N ALA A 87 13.07 10.97 -6.15
CA ALA A 87 13.60 11.49 -4.90
C ALA A 87 14.16 10.39 -3.98
N ARG A 88 13.65 9.16 -4.08
CA ARG A 88 14.08 8.01 -3.27
C ARG A 88 13.98 8.25 -1.76
N GLN A 89 13.00 9.06 -1.34
CA GLN A 89 12.75 9.37 0.06
C GLN A 89 11.28 9.70 0.29
N GLY A 90 10.83 9.53 1.54
CA GLY A 90 9.46 9.85 1.93
C GLY A 90 9.03 9.17 3.23
N ASP A 91 7.83 9.45 3.69
CA ASP A 91 7.19 8.77 4.80
C ASP A 91 6.16 7.72 4.31
N CYS A 92 5.26 7.28 5.19
CA CYS A 92 4.25 6.28 4.89
C CYS A 92 3.41 6.58 3.64
N ASN A 93 3.15 7.86 3.34
CA ASN A 93 2.36 8.25 2.18
C ASN A 93 3.14 8.04 0.88
N GLU A 94 4.40 8.49 0.82
CA GLU A 94 5.25 8.30 -0.35
C GLU A 94 5.53 6.82 -0.64
N HIS A 95 5.82 6.04 0.40
CA HIS A 95 6.03 4.59 0.27
C HIS A 95 4.78 3.91 -0.30
N THR A 96 3.60 4.27 0.23
CA THR A 96 2.33 3.70 -0.21
C THR A 96 1.99 4.07 -1.64
N VAL A 97 2.10 5.35 -2.00
CA VAL A 97 1.77 5.82 -3.35
C VAL A 97 2.70 5.20 -4.38
N LEU A 98 4.01 5.14 -4.12
CA LEU A 98 4.95 4.51 -5.04
C LEU A 98 4.65 3.02 -5.21
N TYR A 99 4.45 2.29 -4.11
CA TYR A 99 4.10 0.88 -4.16
C TYR A 99 2.83 0.64 -4.98
N VAL A 100 1.76 1.39 -4.71
CA VAL A 100 0.48 1.25 -5.41
C VAL A 100 0.64 1.51 -6.91
N ALA A 101 1.40 2.54 -7.30
CA ALA A 101 1.67 2.81 -8.71
C ALA A 101 2.43 1.66 -9.39
N MET A 102 3.46 1.11 -8.73
CA MET A 102 4.22 -0.03 -9.25
C MET A 102 3.39 -1.31 -9.35
N ALA A 103 2.55 -1.60 -8.35
CA ALA A 103 1.65 -2.75 -8.37
C ALA A 103 0.64 -2.65 -9.52
N ARG A 104 -0.03 -1.50 -9.67
CA ARG A 104 -0.97 -1.27 -10.77
C ARG A 104 -0.31 -1.34 -12.14
N ALA A 105 0.96 -0.92 -12.26
CA ALA A 105 1.73 -0.98 -13.51
C ALA A 105 1.98 -2.41 -14.02
N ILE A 106 2.00 -3.41 -13.12
CA ILE A 106 2.13 -4.83 -13.47
C ILE A 106 0.78 -5.57 -13.47
N GLY A 107 -0.34 -4.85 -13.31
CA GLY A 107 -1.68 -5.43 -13.31
C GLY A 107 -2.07 -6.11 -11.99
N LEU A 108 -1.40 -5.77 -10.88
CA LEU A 108 -1.82 -6.15 -9.52
C LEU A 108 -2.75 -5.06 -8.99
N PRO A 109 -4.05 -5.34 -8.75
CA PRO A 109 -4.92 -4.37 -8.11
C PRO A 109 -4.39 -4.01 -6.73
N ALA A 110 -4.24 -2.72 -6.49
CA ALA A 110 -3.66 -2.19 -5.27
C ALA A 110 -4.34 -0.89 -4.91
N ARG A 111 -4.62 -0.64 -3.64
CA ARG A 111 -5.28 0.58 -3.16
C ARG A 111 -4.60 1.11 -1.90
N THR A 112 -4.78 2.39 -1.63
CA THR A 112 -4.28 3.03 -0.40
C THR A 112 -5.28 2.82 0.73
N ALA A 113 -4.84 2.19 1.81
CA ALA A 113 -5.53 2.12 3.08
C ALA A 113 -4.88 3.10 4.06
N VAL A 114 -5.70 3.71 4.92
CA VAL A 114 -5.23 4.65 5.94
C VAL A 114 -5.98 4.42 7.24
N GLY A 115 -5.25 4.58 8.34
CA GLY A 115 -5.79 4.47 9.67
C GLY A 115 -4.69 4.65 10.71
N LEU A 116 -4.64 3.72 11.66
CA LEU A 116 -3.66 3.77 12.74
C LEU A 116 -2.80 2.51 12.76
N VAL A 117 -1.53 2.66 13.12
CA VAL A 117 -0.63 1.55 13.42
C VAL A 117 -0.16 1.65 14.87
N HIS A 118 -0.16 0.53 15.60
CA HIS A 118 0.37 0.47 16.95
C HIS A 118 1.87 0.16 16.93
N VAL A 119 2.70 1.17 17.19
CA VAL A 119 4.15 1.05 17.19
C VAL A 119 4.71 1.68 18.46
N ASN A 120 5.65 1.01 19.11
CA ASN A 120 6.31 1.50 20.34
C ASN A 120 5.33 1.92 21.46
N GLY A 121 4.22 1.19 21.62
CA GLY A 121 3.25 1.42 22.69
C GLY A 121 2.29 2.58 22.45
N SER A 122 2.17 3.07 21.22
CA SER A 122 1.23 4.14 20.86
C SER A 122 0.67 3.96 19.45
N PHE A 123 -0.53 4.49 19.21
CA PHE A 123 -1.14 4.50 17.89
C PHE A 123 -0.76 5.77 17.13
N TYR A 124 -0.28 5.61 15.91
CA TYR A 124 0.08 6.70 15.01
C TYR A 124 -0.71 6.62 13.72
N TYR A 125 -0.99 7.78 13.12
CA TYR A 125 -1.46 7.84 11.74
C TYR A 125 -0.52 7.04 10.84
N HIS A 126 -1.10 6.24 9.95
CA HIS A 126 -0.33 5.48 8.98
C HIS A 126 -1.11 5.27 7.69
N ALA A 127 -0.39 5.24 6.57
CA ALA A 127 -0.89 4.85 5.27
C ALA A 127 -0.12 3.63 4.77
N TRP A 128 -0.82 2.66 4.21
CA TRP A 128 -0.23 1.44 3.68
C TRP A 128 -1.00 0.93 2.43
N PRO A 129 -0.36 0.15 1.55
CA PRO A 129 -1.06 -0.53 0.46
C PRO A 129 -1.89 -1.73 0.92
N GLU A 130 -3.04 -1.92 0.28
CA GLU A 130 -3.73 -3.21 0.22
C GLU A 130 -3.68 -3.75 -1.22
N VAL A 131 -3.45 -5.05 -1.40
CA VAL A 131 -3.43 -5.72 -2.71
C VAL A 131 -4.48 -6.81 -2.82
N TRP A 132 -5.07 -6.96 -4.00
CA TRP A 132 -6.05 -8.00 -4.27
C TRP A 132 -5.36 -9.30 -4.69
N LEU A 133 -5.60 -10.38 -3.96
CA LEU A 133 -5.06 -11.71 -4.27
C LEU A 133 -6.11 -12.70 -4.82
N GLY A 134 -7.29 -12.21 -5.20
CA GLY A 134 -8.33 -12.97 -5.91
C GLY A 134 -9.53 -13.35 -5.05
N GLU A 135 -9.32 -13.58 -3.75
CA GLU A 135 -10.41 -13.82 -2.78
C GLU A 135 -10.56 -12.69 -1.76
N GLY A 136 -9.55 -11.83 -1.65
CA GLY A 136 -9.50 -10.81 -0.62
C GLY A 136 -8.41 -9.77 -0.84
N TRP A 137 -8.55 -8.67 -0.10
CA TRP A 137 -7.56 -7.61 0.02
C TRP A 137 -6.61 -7.90 1.17
N TYR A 138 -5.31 -7.86 0.90
CA TYR A 138 -4.26 -8.12 1.88
C TYR A 138 -3.43 -6.87 2.09
N ALA A 139 -3.23 -6.49 3.35
CA ALA A 139 -2.37 -5.37 3.70
C ALA A 139 -0.89 -5.78 3.57
N VAL A 140 -0.10 -4.87 3.00
CA VAL A 140 1.37 -4.91 3.01
C VAL A 140 1.86 -3.55 3.48
N ASP A 141 3.06 -3.47 4.03
CA ASP A 141 3.61 -2.19 4.49
C ASP A 141 5.08 -2.02 4.07
N PRO A 142 5.32 -1.30 2.96
CA PRO A 142 6.67 -1.01 2.50
C PRO A 142 7.39 0.03 3.36
N THR A 143 6.72 0.70 4.29
CA THR A 143 7.33 1.63 5.25
C THR A 143 7.95 0.87 6.42
N LEU A 144 7.28 -0.17 6.91
CA LEU A 144 7.75 -1.02 8.00
C LEU A 144 8.41 -2.32 7.51
N GLY A 145 8.32 -2.63 6.21
CA GLY A 145 8.90 -3.82 5.60
C GLY A 145 8.10 -5.09 5.90
N GLN A 146 6.77 -4.98 6.05
CA GLN A 146 5.91 -6.09 6.48
C GLN A 146 5.09 -6.68 5.32
N VAL A 147 5.12 -8.01 5.18
CA VAL A 147 4.30 -8.77 4.22
C VAL A 147 3.88 -10.12 4.84
N PRO A 148 2.59 -10.33 5.14
CA PRO A 148 1.56 -9.29 5.23
C PRO A 148 1.88 -8.27 6.34
N ALA A 149 1.24 -7.10 6.29
CA ALA A 149 1.21 -6.19 7.42
C ALA A 149 0.51 -6.87 8.60
N ASP A 150 1.01 -6.67 9.82
CA ASP A 150 0.48 -7.37 10.99
C ASP A 150 -0.81 -6.72 11.56
N ALA A 151 -1.39 -7.36 12.58
CA ALA A 151 -2.64 -6.94 13.20
C ALA A 151 -2.56 -5.60 13.97
N SER A 152 -1.40 -4.93 14.02
CA SER A 152 -1.27 -3.58 14.58
C SER A 152 -1.91 -2.51 13.68
N HIS A 153 -2.25 -2.84 12.44
CA HIS A 153 -2.86 -1.95 11.46
C HIS A 153 -4.38 -1.92 11.58
N LEU A 154 -4.93 -0.78 12.02
CA LEU A 154 -6.37 -0.53 12.12
C LEU A 154 -6.82 0.37 10.97
N ARG A 155 -7.35 -0.22 9.90
CA ARG A 155 -7.87 0.53 8.73
C ARG A 155 -9.14 1.30 9.07
N PHE A 156 -9.17 2.59 8.78
CA PHE A 156 -10.38 3.41 8.86
C PHE A 156 -10.93 3.77 7.49
N LEU A 157 -10.07 4.11 6.54
CA LEU A 157 -10.46 4.59 5.21
C LEU A 157 -9.69 3.89 4.10
N ILE A 158 -10.29 3.91 2.90
CA ILE A 158 -9.67 3.50 1.64
C ILE A 158 -9.75 4.68 0.68
N GLY A 159 -8.64 4.95 -0.01
CA GLY A 159 -8.53 5.95 -1.05
C GLY A 159 -7.30 6.84 -0.91
N GLY A 160 -7.05 7.64 -1.95
CA GLY A 160 -5.92 8.56 -1.99
C GLY A 160 -6.06 9.77 -1.06
N LEU A 161 -5.09 10.68 -1.12
CA LEU A 161 -4.91 11.83 -0.22
C LEU A 161 -6.20 12.62 0.11
N ALA A 162 -7.10 12.82 -0.86
CA ALA A 162 -8.35 13.53 -0.64
C ALA A 162 -9.26 12.88 0.43
N ARG A 163 -9.31 11.55 0.46
CA ARG A 163 -10.08 10.79 1.47
C ARG A 163 -9.36 10.81 2.82
N GLN A 164 -8.04 10.91 2.83
CA GLN A 164 -7.25 10.96 4.06
C GLN A 164 -7.54 12.21 4.89
N VAL A 165 -7.92 13.33 4.26
CA VAL A 165 -8.32 14.55 4.98
C VAL A 165 -9.54 14.29 5.89
N GLU A 166 -10.37 13.29 5.60
CA GLU A 166 -11.50 12.91 6.45
C GLU A 166 -11.04 12.36 7.82
N LEU A 167 -9.85 11.75 7.92
CA LEU A 167 -9.27 11.28 9.19
C LEU A 167 -8.91 12.42 10.14
N VAL A 168 -8.63 13.62 9.62
CA VAL A 168 -8.37 14.80 10.48
C VAL A 168 -9.54 15.07 11.42
N ARG A 169 -10.77 14.72 11.02
CA ARG A 169 -11.98 14.88 11.84
C ARG A 169 -12.03 13.93 13.05
N LEU A 170 -11.24 12.86 13.02
CA LEU A 170 -11.13 11.87 14.10
C LEU A 170 -10.02 12.24 15.11
N ILE A 171 -9.10 13.12 14.72
CA ILE A 171 -8.02 13.61 15.59
C ILE A 171 -8.64 14.39 16.77
N GLY A 172 -8.30 13.99 18.00
CA GLY A 172 -8.82 14.59 19.24
C GLY A 172 -10.18 14.07 19.70
N ARG A 173 -10.83 13.19 18.93
CA ARG A 173 -12.11 12.54 19.32
C ARG A 173 -11.98 11.05 19.58
N LEU A 174 -10.98 10.42 18.97
CA LEU A 174 -10.74 8.99 19.13
C LEU A 174 -10.06 8.71 20.47
N GLN A 175 -10.67 7.86 21.29
CA GLN A 175 -10.07 7.26 22.48
C GLN A 175 -9.85 5.78 22.20
N LEU A 176 -8.59 5.33 22.35
CA LEU A 176 -8.22 3.93 22.23
C LEU A 176 -7.63 3.48 23.56
N GLU A 177 -8.26 2.49 24.18
CA GLU A 177 -7.75 1.82 25.37
C GLU A 177 -7.32 0.40 24.95
N VAL A 178 -6.07 0.06 25.24
CA VAL A 178 -5.56 -1.31 25.10
C VAL A 178 -5.73 -1.96 26.47
N VAL A 179 -6.67 -2.91 26.56
CA VAL A 179 -7.01 -3.66 27.79
C VAL A 179 -6.35 -5.02 27.77
#